data_AF-A0AA97AAG2-F1
#
_entry.id   AF-A0AA97AAG2-F1
#
_cell.length_a   1.000
_cell.length_b   1.000
_cell.length_c   1.000
_cell.angle_alpha   90.00
_cell.angle_beta   90.00
_cell.angle_gamma   90.00
#
_symmetry.space_group_name_H-M   'P 1'
#
loop_
_entity.id
_entity.type
_entity.pdbx_description
1 polymer ?
#
loop_
_entity_poly.entity_id
_entity_poly.type
_entity_poly.pdbx_seq_one_letter_code
_entity_poly.pdbx_strand_id
1 'polypeptide(L)'
;MSIVQVPKGMKVLKYGAYSLEDTEGLALLVKEGSKLTPRFAELRDYSDKPVKVAPHQSSDIYYLARLKITSLPKKSARYCKFEYRQGDREFTQTLDCEVELTGK
;
A
#
# COMPACT_ATOMS: atom_id res chain seq x y z
N MET A 1 -2.46 1.26 7.57
CA MET A 1 -1.49 0.26 7.08
C MET A 1 -0.10 0.86 7.12
N SER A 2 0.91 0.09 7.52
CA SER A 2 2.32 0.48 7.40
C SER A 2 3.20 -0.70 7.00
N ILE A 3 4.25 -0.43 6.22
CA ILE A 3 5.29 -1.45 5.94
C ILE A 3 6.15 -1.63 7.19
N VAL A 4 6.38 -2.88 7.60
CA VAL A 4 7.17 -3.20 8.80
C VAL A 4 8.66 -3.25 8.48
N GLN A 5 9.04 -3.88 7.37
CA GLN A 5 10.44 -4.00 6.98
C GLN A 5 10.72 -3.14 5.75
N VAL A 6 11.50 -2.06 5.94
CA VAL A 6 12.03 -1.23 4.85
C VAL A 6 13.55 -1.42 4.80
N PRO A 7 14.11 -1.97 3.71
CA PRO A 7 15.54 -2.24 3.62
C PRO A 7 16.36 -0.95 3.43
N LYS A 8 17.65 -1.00 3.76
CA LYS A 8 18.59 0.05 3.37
C LYS A 8 18.54 0.26 1.85
N GLY A 9 18.61 1.51 1.42
CA GLY A 9 18.44 1.89 0.02
C GLY A 9 17.00 2.16 -0.40
N MET A 10 16.04 2.09 0.54
CA MET A 10 14.66 2.47 0.30
C MET A 10 14.14 3.42 1.38
N LYS A 11 13.16 4.25 1.02
CA LYS A 11 12.38 5.08 1.93
C LYS A 11 10.91 4.98 1.60
N VAL A 12 10.07 4.89 2.62
CA VAL A 12 8.63 5.17 2.47
C VAL A 12 8.45 6.68 2.41
N LEU A 13 7.76 7.16 1.40
CA LEU A 13 7.42 8.58 1.25
C LEU A 13 6.03 8.87 1.81
N LYS A 14 5.06 8.00 1.53
CA LYS A 14 3.66 8.20 1.90
C LYS A 14 2.93 6.85 1.94
N TYR A 15 1.89 6.76 2.77
CA TYR A 15 0.85 5.74 2.66
C TYR A 15 -0.43 6.40 2.12
N GLY A 16 -1.17 5.70 1.28
CA GLY A 16 -2.47 6.16 0.77
C GLY A 16 -3.45 5.01 0.62
N ALA A 17 -4.72 5.34 0.44
CA ALA A 17 -5.77 4.37 0.15
C ALA A 17 -6.55 4.83 -1.09
N TYR A 18 -6.73 3.95 -2.07
CA TYR A 18 -7.30 4.32 -3.37
C TYR A 18 -8.40 3.34 -3.78
N SER A 19 -9.36 3.82 -4.56
CA SER A 19 -10.42 2.99 -5.15
C SER A 19 -9.88 2.19 -6.33
N LEU A 20 -10.25 0.91 -6.42
CA LEU A 20 -10.01 0.08 -7.60
C LEU A 20 -10.62 0.68 -8.88
N GLU A 21 -11.73 1.40 -8.76
CA GLU A 21 -12.36 2.08 -9.90
C GLU A 21 -11.49 3.23 -10.41
N ASP A 22 -11.01 4.09 -9.49
CA ASP A 22 -10.15 5.23 -9.81
C ASP A 22 -8.80 4.82 -10.40
N THR A 23 -8.37 3.59 -10.12
CA THR A 23 -7.08 3.04 -10.58
C THR A 23 -7.22 2.01 -11.70
N GLU A 24 -8.45 1.78 -12.19
CA GLU A 24 -8.77 0.79 -13.23
C GLU A 24 -8.26 -0.63 -12.89
N GLY A 25 -8.36 -1.00 -11.60
CA GLY A 25 -7.88 -2.26 -11.05
C GLY A 25 -6.73 -2.07 -10.05
N LEU A 26 -6.11 -3.18 -9.63
CA LEU A 26 -5.07 -3.14 -8.60
C LEU A 26 -3.71 -2.76 -9.20
N ALA A 27 -3.25 -1.56 -8.88
CA ALA A 27 -1.95 -1.10 -9.33
C ALA A 27 -0.81 -1.73 -8.50
N LEU A 28 -0.26 -2.83 -8.99
CA LEU A 28 0.82 -3.57 -8.35
C LEU A 28 2.20 -3.21 -8.93
N LEU A 29 3.15 -2.89 -8.04
CA LEU A 29 4.58 -2.68 -8.41
C LEU A 29 4.79 -1.67 -9.55
N VAL A 30 3.92 -0.67 -9.65
CA VAL A 30 3.95 0.31 -10.73
C VAL A 30 4.83 1.51 -10.40
N LYS A 31 5.45 2.08 -11.45
CA LYS A 31 6.10 3.39 -11.36
C LYS A 31 5.10 4.47 -11.72
N GLU A 32 4.73 5.29 -10.73
CA GLU A 32 3.81 6.42 -10.91
C GLU A 32 4.22 7.32 -12.08
N GLY A 33 3.23 7.75 -12.88
CA GLY A 33 3.44 8.59 -14.06
C GLY A 33 3.95 7.86 -15.31
N SER A 34 4.07 6.53 -15.28
CA SER A 34 4.28 5.74 -16.50
C SER A 34 3.00 5.73 -17.35
N LYS A 35 3.13 5.49 -18.67
CA LYS A 35 2.02 5.61 -19.65
C LYS A 35 0.73 4.87 -19.28
N LEU A 36 0.83 3.77 -18.54
CA LEU A 36 -0.29 2.91 -18.14
C LEU A 36 -0.49 2.88 -16.61
N THR A 37 0.01 3.89 -15.89
CA THR A 37 -0.06 3.94 -14.44
C THR A 37 -0.77 5.21 -13.99
N PRO A 38 -1.78 5.10 -13.10
CA PRO A 38 -2.44 6.27 -12.54
C PRO A 38 -1.45 7.23 -11.87
N ARG A 39 -1.77 8.52 -11.94
CA ARG A 39 -1.05 9.55 -11.18
C ARG A 39 -1.67 9.63 -9.79
N PHE A 40 -1.20 8.78 -8.86
CA PHE A 40 -1.76 8.67 -7.50
C PHE A 40 -1.83 10.00 -6.75
N ALA A 41 -0.87 10.90 -6.99
CA ALA A 41 -0.91 12.26 -6.42
C ALA A 41 -2.13 13.10 -6.86
N GLU A 42 -2.77 12.74 -7.97
CA GLU A 42 -3.97 13.40 -8.51
C GLU A 42 -5.27 12.65 -8.16
N LEU A 43 -5.17 11.44 -7.60
CA LEU A 43 -6.33 10.64 -7.20
C LEU A 43 -6.82 11.01 -5.80
N ARG A 44 -8.10 10.71 -5.54
CA ARG A 44 -8.65 10.81 -4.21
C ARG A 44 -7.99 9.77 -3.29
N ASP A 45 -7.40 10.27 -2.21
CA ASP A 45 -6.86 9.45 -1.13
C ASP A 45 -7.94 9.24 -0.05
N TYR A 46 -8.39 8.00 0.10
CA TYR A 46 -9.42 7.59 1.07
C TYR A 46 -8.83 7.24 2.45
N SER A 47 -7.55 7.51 2.70
CA SER A 47 -6.90 7.21 3.99
C SER A 47 -7.27 8.18 5.12
N ASP A 48 -8.00 9.25 4.81
CA ASP A 48 -8.47 10.26 5.78
C ASP A 48 -9.59 9.74 6.68
N LYS A 49 -10.25 8.63 6.32
CA LYS A 49 -11.37 8.04 7.05
C LYS A 49 -11.24 6.52 7.16
N PRO A 50 -11.78 5.89 8.22
CA PRO A 50 -11.81 4.45 8.31
C PRO A 50 -12.62 3.82 7.17
N VAL A 51 -12.01 2.87 6.47
CA VAL A 51 -12.69 2.00 5.51
C VAL A 51 -13.49 0.94 6.28
N LYS A 52 -14.80 0.85 6.03
CA LYS A 52 -15.66 -0.17 6.63
C LYS A 52 -15.82 -1.33 5.66
N VAL A 53 -15.54 -2.54 6.14
CA VAL A 53 -15.70 -3.78 5.38
C VAL A 53 -16.76 -4.62 6.06
N ALA A 54 -17.81 -4.99 5.32
CA ALA A 54 -18.85 -5.85 5.85
C ALA A 54 -18.35 -7.30 6.01
N PRO A 55 -18.95 -8.11 6.90
CA PRO A 55 -18.62 -9.52 7.00
C PRO A 55 -18.70 -10.23 5.65
N HIS A 56 -17.70 -11.06 5.34
CA HIS A 56 -17.58 -11.83 4.09
C HIS A 56 -17.46 -11.00 2.80
N GLN A 57 -17.17 -9.71 2.90
CA GLN A 57 -16.96 -8.83 1.76
C GLN A 57 -15.49 -8.40 1.64
N SER A 58 -15.09 -8.01 0.43
CA SER A 58 -13.83 -7.29 0.17
C SER A 58 -14.08 -5.79 0.10
N SER A 59 -13.02 -5.01 0.27
CA SER A 59 -13.05 -3.57 0.05
C SER A 59 -12.57 -3.25 -1.36
N ASP A 60 -13.27 -2.36 -2.06
CA ASP A 60 -12.77 -1.75 -3.30
C ASP A 60 -11.73 -0.65 -3.03
N ILE A 61 -11.57 -0.24 -1.77
CA ILE A 61 -10.44 0.59 -1.35
C ILE A 61 -9.27 -0.30 -0.95
N TYR A 62 -8.10 -0.07 -1.55
CA TYR A 62 -6.86 -0.78 -1.23
C TYR A 62 -5.76 0.21 -0.79
N TYR A 63 -4.86 -0.27 0.06
CA TYR A 63 -3.79 0.55 0.65
C TYR A 63 -2.48 0.38 -0.12
N LEU A 64 -1.80 1.49 -0.37
CA LEU A 64 -0.49 1.53 -1.04
C LEU A 64 0.53 2.29 -0.20
N ALA A 65 1.79 1.88 -0.35
CA ALA A 65 2.95 2.64 0.12
C ALA A 65 3.73 3.18 -1.08
N ARG A 66 3.96 4.50 -1.12
CA ARG A 66 4.84 5.12 -2.10
C ARG A 66 6.28 4.98 -1.62
N LEU A 67 7.09 4.22 -2.36
CA LEU A 67 8.48 3.96 -2.03
C LEU A 67 9.41 4.77 -2.94
N LYS A 68 10.54 5.22 -2.38
CA LYS A 68 11.66 5.79 -3.11
C LYS A 68 12.88 4.91 -2.93
N ILE A 69 13.46 4.45 -4.03
CA ILE A 69 14.79 3.85 -4.02
C ILE A 69 15.81 4.98 -3.89
N THR A 70 16.64 4.93 -2.85
CA THR A 70 17.72 5.90 -2.57
C THR A 70 19.09 5.35 -2.90
N SER A 71 19.26 4.03 -2.92
CA SER A 71 20.44 3.30 -3.39
C SER A 71 20.04 1.85 -3.68
N LEU A 72 20.87 1.05 -4.34
CA LEU A 72 20.56 -0.36 -4.62
C LEU A 72 20.20 -1.13 -3.33
N PRO A 73 18.94 -1.59 -3.16
CA PRO A 73 18.56 -2.37 -1.99
C PRO A 73 19.04 -3.81 -2.13
N LYS A 74 19.48 -4.41 -1.02
CA LYS A 74 19.94 -5.82 -0.96
C LYS A 74 18.85 -6.80 -0.49
N LYS A 75 17.67 -6.28 -0.14
CA LYS A 75 16.51 -7.02 0.38
C LYS A 75 15.25 -6.32 -0.11
N SER A 76 14.12 -7.03 -0.13
CA SER A 76 12.81 -6.45 -0.42
C SER A 76 12.22 -5.71 0.78
N ALA A 77 11.31 -4.78 0.52
CA ALA A 77 10.39 -4.29 1.54
C ALA A 77 9.32 -5.36 1.80
N ARG A 78 9.06 -5.68 3.07
CA ARG A 78 8.20 -6.80 3.46
C ARG A 78 7.32 -6.49 4.65
N TYR A 79 6.22 -7.23 4.69
CA TYR A 79 5.18 -7.24 5.71
C TYR A 79 4.42 -5.93 5.86
N CYS A 80 3.11 -6.05 5.98
CA CYS A 80 2.20 -4.93 6.18
C CYS A 80 1.52 -5.10 7.52
N LYS A 81 1.65 -4.10 8.39
CA LYS A 81 0.89 -4.01 9.64
C LYS A 81 -0.44 -3.30 9.36
N PHE A 82 -1.53 -3.94 9.75
CA PHE A 82 -2.87 -3.39 9.74
C PHE A 82 -3.36 -3.24 11.18
N GLU A 83 -3.95 -2.09 11.46
CA GLU A 83 -4.67 -1.81 12.68
C GLU A 83 -6.13 -1.65 12.27
N TYR A 84 -7.03 -2.41 12.88
CA TYR A 84 -8.44 -2.40 12.53
C TYR A 84 -9.30 -2.75 13.73
N ARG A 85 -10.54 -2.26 13.70
CA ARG A 85 -11.55 -2.53 14.72
C ARG A 85 -12.58 -3.52 14.17
N GLN A 86 -12.90 -4.54 14.96
CA GLN A 86 -13.99 -5.48 14.68
C GLN A 86 -14.92 -5.54 15.90
N GLY A 87 -16.15 -5.05 15.73
CA GLY A 87 -17.04 -4.77 16.86
C GLY A 87 -16.43 -3.71 17.77
N ASP A 88 -16.33 -3.99 19.07
CA ASP A 88 -15.75 -3.08 20.07
C ASP A 88 -14.29 -3.41 20.41
N ARG A 89 -13.63 -4.26 19.59
CA ARG A 89 -12.27 -4.71 19.83
C ARG A 89 -11.32 -4.19 18.75
N GLU A 90 -10.19 -3.67 19.20
CA GLU A 90 -9.06 -3.27 18.36
C GLU A 90 -8.14 -4.47 18.12
N PHE A 91 -7.67 -4.61 16.89
CA PHE A 91 -6.76 -5.66 16.46
C PHE A 91 -5.55 -5.07 15.74
N THR A 92 -4.44 -5.78 15.85
CA THR A 92 -3.24 -5.55 15.05
C THR A 92 -2.89 -6.85 14.36
N GLN A 93 -2.74 -6.80 13.04
CA GLN A 93 -2.33 -7.96 12.24
C GLN A 93 -1.16 -7.58 11.34
N THR A 94 -0.09 -8.35 11.41
CA THR A 94 0.99 -8.30 10.42
C THR A 94 0.73 -9.36 9.38
N LEU A 95 0.46 -8.93 8.15
CA LEU A 95 0.23 -9.79 7.00
C LEU A 95 1.47 -9.80 6.12
N ASP A 96 1.65 -10.90 5.38
CA ASP A 96 2.63 -10.89 4.31
C ASP A 96 2.14 -9.97 3.19
N CYS A 97 2.99 -9.00 2.86
CA CYS A 97 2.85 -8.16 1.69
C CYS A 97 4.27 -8.00 1.17
N GLU A 98 4.49 -8.41 -0.07
CA GLU A 98 5.81 -8.36 -0.67
C GLU A 98 5.83 -7.29 -1.76
N VAL A 99 6.75 -6.34 -1.59
CA VAL A 99 7.13 -5.41 -2.63
C VAL A 99 8.49 -5.84 -3.15
N GLU A 100 8.49 -6.72 -4.16
CA GLU A 100 9.72 -7.14 -4.81
C GLU A 100 10.14 -6.11 -5.86
N LEU A 101 11.32 -5.53 -5.66
CA LEU A 101 11.99 -4.66 -6.63
C LEU A 101 13.43 -5.17 -6.74
N THR A 102 13.66 -6.12 -7.64
CA THR A 102 15.03 -6.58 -7.94
C THR A 102 15.68 -5.58 -8.89
N GLY A 103 16.83 -5.04 -8.49
CA GLY A 103 17.74 -4.38 -9.41
C GLY A 103 18.41 -5.43 -10.30
N LYS A 104 18.70 -5.07 -11.56
CA LYS A 104 19.60 -5.86 -12.41
C LYS A 104 21.00 -5.92 -11.80
#